data_AF-A0AAQ6IFL1-F1
#
_entry.id   AF-A0AAQ6IFL1-F1
#
_cell.length_a   1.000
_cell.length_b   1.000
_cell.length_c   1.000
_cell.angle_alpha   90.00
_cell.angle_beta   90.00
_cell.angle_gamma   90.00
#
_symmetry.space_group_name_H-M   'P 1'
#
loop_
_entity.id
_entity.type
_entity.pdbx_description
1 polymer ?
#
loop_
_entity_poly.entity_id
_entity_poly.type
_entity_poly.pdbx_seq_one_letter_code
_entity_poly.pdbx_strand_id
1 'polypeptide(L)'
;APKDTSASISPSGLVSAGSWVNLTCSSRAKPPVSSFTWFKISTDGDKTVSEGDFYRLNVTDGGVYYCVATNELGNQRSPEIHVNIEGDKLSGMVSLHVILKTLGIVLLVSTLIIFECWIRSFIKPKVTAAAADSDYVNTVTESST
;
A
#
# COMPACT_ATOMS: atom_id res chain seq x y z
N ALA A 1 38.88 -7.40 -26.04
CA ALA A 1 37.55 -7.72 -25.47
C ALA A 1 36.93 -6.44 -24.91
N PRO A 2 35.59 -6.34 -24.78
CA PRO A 2 34.92 -5.17 -24.24
C PRO A 2 35.39 -4.81 -22.83
N LYS A 3 35.46 -3.51 -22.53
CA LYS A 3 35.91 -2.92 -21.27
C LYS A 3 35.03 -1.73 -20.90
N ASP A 4 34.90 -1.52 -19.59
CA ASP A 4 34.09 -0.46 -19.00
C ASP A 4 32.63 -0.47 -19.48
N THR A 5 32.07 -1.68 -19.65
CA THR A 5 30.64 -1.84 -19.97
C THR A 5 29.80 -1.22 -18.85
N SER A 6 28.89 -0.33 -19.24
CA SER A 6 27.99 0.39 -18.34
C SER A 6 26.55 0.32 -18.85
N ALA A 7 25.61 0.37 -17.92
CA ALA A 7 24.18 0.45 -18.19
C ALA A 7 23.61 1.70 -17.51
N SER A 8 22.64 2.34 -18.15
CA SER A 8 21.96 3.53 -17.65
C SER A 8 20.48 3.48 -17.97
N ILE A 9 19.68 4.29 -17.26
CA ILE A 9 18.23 4.36 -17.37
C ILE A 9 17.76 5.80 -17.55
N SER A 10 16.78 6.01 -18.43
CA SER A 10 16.12 7.30 -18.63
C SER A 10 14.60 7.14 -18.83
N PRO A 11 13.75 7.85 -18.07
CA PRO A 11 14.09 8.69 -16.92
C PRO A 11 14.66 7.89 -15.74
N SER A 12 15.54 8.49 -14.95
CA SER A 12 16.12 7.89 -13.74
C SER A 12 15.26 8.16 -12.51
N GLY A 13 15.30 7.28 -11.50
CA GLY A 13 14.61 7.47 -10.22
C GLY A 13 13.46 6.48 -10.03
N LEU A 14 12.45 6.90 -9.25
CA LEU A 14 11.19 6.16 -9.11
C LEU A 14 10.32 6.42 -10.34
N VAL A 15 9.77 5.35 -10.90
CA VAL A 15 9.05 5.37 -12.16
C VAL A 15 7.62 4.90 -11.92
N SER A 16 6.61 5.59 -12.45
CA SER A 16 5.23 5.16 -12.29
C SER A 16 4.95 3.89 -13.10
N ALA A 17 4.13 2.99 -12.56
CA ALA A 17 3.70 1.79 -13.28
C ALA A 17 2.98 2.19 -14.59
N GLY A 18 3.24 1.47 -15.68
CA GLY A 18 2.70 1.73 -17.00
C GLY A 18 3.47 2.77 -17.83
N SER A 19 4.49 3.41 -17.26
CA SER A 19 5.32 4.37 -17.98
C SER A 19 6.45 3.68 -18.76
N TRP A 20 6.99 4.40 -19.75
CA TRP A 20 8.05 3.89 -20.61
C TRP A 20 9.41 4.42 -20.16
N VAL A 21 10.38 3.52 -20.06
CA VAL A 21 11.79 3.85 -19.79
C VAL A 21 12.68 3.29 -20.89
N ASN A 22 13.82 3.93 -21.08
CA ASN A 22 14.88 3.49 -21.97
C ASN A 22 16.10 3.09 -21.13
N LEU A 23 16.55 1.86 -21.31
CA LEU A 23 17.84 1.40 -20.83
C LEU A 23 18.87 1.56 -21.95
N THR A 24 20.07 2.05 -21.62
CA THR A 24 21.17 2.25 -22.58
C THR A 24 22.43 1.56 -22.09
N CYS A 25 23.07 0.80 -22.96
CA CYS A 25 24.31 0.08 -22.70
C CYS A 25 25.45 0.70 -23.52
N SER A 26 26.61 0.85 -22.91
CA SER A 26 27.79 1.35 -23.59
C SER A 26 29.03 0.58 -23.13
N SER A 27 29.99 0.38 -24.03
CA SER A 27 31.24 -0.32 -23.72
C SER A 27 32.36 0.15 -24.64
N ARG A 28 33.59 0.22 -24.11
CA ARG A 28 34.80 0.49 -24.90
C ARG A 28 35.37 -0.83 -25.39
N ALA A 29 35.46 -1.00 -26.71
CA ALA A 29 36.00 -2.24 -27.28
C ALA A 29 36.88 -1.98 -28.50
N LYS A 30 37.97 -2.75 -28.59
CA LYS A 30 38.77 -2.93 -29.81
C LYS A 30 39.04 -4.44 -29.97
N PRO A 31 38.58 -5.08 -31.06
CA PRO A 31 37.67 -4.60 -32.11
C PRO A 31 36.31 -4.10 -31.56
N PRO A 32 35.49 -3.40 -32.38
CA PRO A 32 34.18 -2.89 -31.95
C PRO A 32 33.28 -3.98 -31.35
N VAL A 33 32.33 -3.55 -30.52
CA VAL A 33 31.29 -4.44 -29.98
C VAL A 33 30.46 -5.00 -31.13
N SER A 34 30.27 -6.32 -31.16
CA SER A 34 29.44 -7.01 -32.14
C SER A 34 27.98 -7.11 -31.70
N SER A 35 27.73 -7.20 -30.40
CA SER A 35 26.37 -7.24 -29.84
C SER A 35 26.30 -6.73 -28.40
N PHE A 36 25.14 -6.19 -28.07
CA PHE A 36 24.71 -5.93 -26.71
C PHE A 36 23.47 -6.76 -26.42
N THR A 37 23.44 -7.45 -25.28
CA THR A 37 22.30 -8.28 -24.86
C THR A 37 21.86 -7.85 -23.47
N TRP A 38 20.57 -7.58 -23.31
CA TRP A 38 19.95 -7.18 -22.04
C TRP A 38 19.34 -8.36 -21.32
N PHE A 39 19.54 -8.36 -20.00
CA PHE A 39 19.03 -9.39 -19.10
C PHE A 39 18.22 -8.76 -17.97
N LYS A 40 17.11 -9.41 -17.61
CA LYS A 40 16.36 -9.17 -16.37
C LYS A 40 16.68 -10.29 -15.39
N ILE A 41 17.15 -9.92 -14.19
CA ILE A 41 17.46 -10.88 -13.13
C ILE A 41 16.15 -11.46 -12.58
N SER A 42 16.11 -12.77 -12.43
CA SER A 42 14.95 -13.52 -11.92
C SER A 42 15.43 -14.70 -11.06
N THR A 43 14.59 -15.15 -10.13
CA THR A 43 14.90 -16.29 -9.25
C THR A 43 15.15 -17.58 -10.02
N ASP A 44 14.46 -17.76 -11.14
CA ASP A 44 14.55 -18.94 -12.01
C ASP A 44 15.71 -18.84 -13.03
N GLY A 45 16.57 -17.83 -12.89
CA GLY A 45 17.65 -17.51 -13.81
C GLY A 45 17.41 -16.25 -14.65
N ASP A 46 18.50 -15.62 -15.07
CA ASP A 46 18.47 -14.36 -15.81
C ASP A 46 17.84 -14.54 -17.19
N LYS A 47 16.84 -13.70 -17.50
CA LYS A 47 16.07 -13.77 -18.74
C LYS A 47 16.58 -12.75 -19.74
N THR A 48 16.91 -13.19 -20.95
CA THR A 48 17.18 -12.27 -22.06
C THR A 48 15.90 -11.52 -22.43
N VAL A 49 15.97 -10.20 -22.45
CA VAL A 49 14.80 -9.33 -22.70
C VAL A 49 14.92 -8.49 -23.96
N SER A 50 16.14 -8.23 -24.45
CA SER A 50 16.37 -7.43 -25.65
C SER A 50 17.80 -7.60 -26.17
N GLU A 51 17.99 -7.31 -27.46
CA GLU A 51 19.30 -7.17 -28.11
C GLU A 51 19.41 -5.75 -28.68
N GLY A 52 20.61 -5.17 -28.60
CA GLY A 52 20.88 -3.79 -28.99
C GLY A 52 21.43 -2.96 -27.83
N ASP A 53 22.06 -1.83 -28.18
CA ASP A 53 22.57 -0.85 -27.24
C ASP A 53 21.45 -0.14 -26.46
N PHE A 54 20.22 -0.13 -26.97
CA PHE A 54 19.03 0.40 -26.30
C PHE A 54 17.96 -0.66 -26.08
N TYR A 55 17.32 -0.62 -24.91
CA TYR A 55 16.13 -1.41 -24.60
C TYR A 55 15.02 -0.53 -24.03
N ARG A 56 13.91 -0.42 -24.77
CA ARG A 56 12.71 0.32 -24.36
C ARG A 56 11.69 -0.64 -23.75
N LEU A 57 11.29 -0.40 -22.51
CA LEU A 57 10.35 -1.27 -21.80
C LEU A 57 9.25 -0.47 -21.12
N ASN A 58 8.07 -1.09 -21.04
CA ASN A 58 6.94 -0.60 -20.25
C ASN A 58 7.09 -1.13 -18.83
N VAL A 59 7.17 -0.23 -17.85
CA VAL A 59 7.39 -0.56 -16.45
C VAL A 59 6.10 -1.08 -15.83
N THR A 60 5.84 -2.37 -15.95
CA THR A 60 4.72 -3.05 -15.26
C THR A 60 5.10 -3.47 -13.85
N ASP A 61 6.34 -3.94 -13.69
CA ASP A 61 6.93 -4.36 -12.45
C ASP A 61 8.33 -3.76 -12.29
N GLY A 62 8.76 -3.60 -11.04
CA GLY A 62 10.15 -3.28 -10.76
C GLY A 62 11.06 -4.44 -11.17
N GLY A 63 12.35 -4.18 -11.31
CA GLY A 63 13.29 -5.24 -11.67
C GLY A 63 14.73 -4.80 -11.63
N VAL A 64 15.62 -5.78 -11.71
CA VAL A 64 17.06 -5.55 -11.81
C VAL A 64 17.51 -6.00 -13.18
N TYR A 65 18.23 -5.13 -13.88
CA TYR A 65 18.66 -5.35 -15.25
C TYR A 65 20.16 -5.15 -15.37
N TYR A 66 20.77 -5.81 -16.35
CA TYR A 66 22.15 -5.57 -16.75
C TYR A 66 22.30 -5.87 -18.24
N CYS A 67 23.36 -5.36 -18.86
CA CYS A 67 23.71 -5.68 -20.25
C CYS A 67 25.04 -6.42 -20.33
N VAL A 68 25.21 -7.22 -21.38
CA VAL A 68 26.49 -7.84 -21.75
C VAL A 68 26.90 -7.32 -23.11
N ALA A 69 28.07 -6.69 -23.18
CA ALA A 69 28.71 -6.31 -24.43
C ALA A 69 29.62 -7.45 -24.88
N THR A 70 29.56 -7.83 -26.16
CA THR A 70 30.34 -8.94 -26.73
C THR A 70 31.09 -8.49 -27.98
N ASN A 71 32.31 -8.99 -28.16
CA ASN A 71 33.04 -8.95 -29.43
C ASN A 71 33.80 -10.26 -29.66
N GLU A 72 34.53 -10.39 -30.78
CA GLU A 72 35.29 -11.61 -31.13
C GLU A 72 36.37 -12.00 -30.12
N LEU A 73 36.79 -11.08 -29.24
CA LEU A 73 37.79 -11.32 -28.21
C LEU A 73 37.18 -11.64 -26.84
N GLY A 74 35.85 -11.61 -26.68
CA GLY A 74 35.16 -11.94 -25.43
C GLY A 74 33.99 -11.01 -25.09
N ASN A 75 33.55 -11.04 -23.84
CA ASN A 75 32.41 -10.25 -23.36
C ASN A 75 32.67 -9.58 -22.00
N GLN A 76 31.84 -8.59 -21.65
CA GLN A 76 31.82 -8.00 -20.31
C GLN A 76 30.40 -7.59 -19.92
N ARG A 77 30.00 -8.00 -18.70
CA ARG A 77 28.75 -7.61 -18.02
C ARG A 77 28.86 -6.19 -17.43
N SER A 78 27.81 -5.39 -17.57
CA SER A 78 27.66 -4.12 -16.85
C SER A 78 27.38 -4.33 -15.35
N PRO A 79 27.52 -3.28 -14.53
CA PRO A 79 26.83 -3.22 -13.25
C PRO A 79 25.32 -3.35 -13.41
N GLU A 80 24.66 -3.76 -12.33
CA GLU A 80 23.21 -3.90 -12.25
C GLU A 80 22.55 -2.53 -12.11
N ILE A 81 21.41 -2.35 -12.77
CA ILE A 81 20.56 -1.18 -12.63
C ILE A 81 19.17 -1.60 -12.15
N HIS A 82 18.63 -0.81 -11.23
CA HIS A 82 17.33 -1.07 -10.63
C HIS A 82 16.26 -0.18 -11.27
N VAL A 83 15.20 -0.81 -11.77
CA VAL A 83 13.97 -0.14 -12.17
C VAL A 83 13.03 -0.23 -10.97
N ASN A 84 12.85 0.88 -10.28
CA ASN A 84 11.99 0.95 -9.09
C ASN A 84 10.67 1.61 -9.47
N ILE A 85 9.57 0.95 -9.12
CA ILE A 85 8.25 1.55 -9.28
C ILE A 85 7.97 2.46 -8.09
N GLU A 86 7.39 3.62 -8.36
CA GLU A 86 6.74 4.44 -7.35
C GLU A 86 5.49 3.69 -6.83
N GLY A 87 5.72 2.73 -5.94
CA GLY A 87 4.66 2.02 -5.25
C GLY A 87 4.14 2.89 -4.12
N ASP A 88 2.82 3.00 -4.02
CA ASP A 88 2.06 3.72 -2.99
C ASP A 88 2.53 3.33 -1.57
N LYS A 89 3.61 3.95 -1.08
CA LYS A 89 3.93 3.98 0.37
C LYS A 89 2.77 4.58 1.17
N LEU A 90 1.85 5.26 0.48
CA LEU A 90 0.63 5.79 1.02
C LEU A 90 -0.40 4.71 1.38
N SER A 91 -0.41 3.51 0.78
CA SER A 91 -1.48 2.53 1.06
C SER A 91 -1.46 2.04 2.53
N GLY A 92 -0.27 1.76 3.07
CA GLY A 92 -0.12 1.39 4.48
C GLY A 92 -0.38 2.56 5.45
N MET A 93 0.04 3.77 5.07
CA MET A 93 -0.11 4.98 5.90
C MET A 93 -1.56 5.48 5.93
N VAL A 94 -2.24 5.43 4.78
CA VAL A 94 -3.67 5.74 4.63
C VAL A 94 -4.49 4.75 5.46
N SER A 95 -4.16 3.46 5.41
CA SER A 95 -4.84 2.44 6.22
C SER A 95 -4.69 2.70 7.72
N LEU A 96 -3.48 3.02 8.22
CA LEU A 96 -3.27 3.34 9.64
C LEU A 96 -3.99 4.61 10.08
N HIS A 97 -3.97 5.67 9.25
CA HIS A 97 -4.67 6.92 9.56
C HIS A 97 -6.18 6.73 9.63
N VAL A 98 -6.75 5.96 8.71
CA VAL A 98 -8.18 5.60 8.70
C VAL A 98 -8.54 4.78 9.94
N ILE A 99 -7.75 3.75 10.28
CA ILE A 99 -7.97 2.91 11.47
C ILE A 99 -7.90 3.74 12.76
N LEU A 100 -6.91 4.63 12.89
CA LEU A 100 -6.76 5.46 14.09
C LEU A 100 -7.94 6.43 14.26
N LYS A 101 -8.42 7.01 13.15
CA LYS A 101 -9.59 7.90 13.16
C LYS A 101 -10.88 7.15 13.50
N THR A 102 -11.11 5.98 12.91
CA THR A 102 -12.33 5.20 13.17
C THR A 102 -12.37 4.71 14.62
N LEU A 103 -11.26 4.21 15.16
CA LEU A 103 -11.19 3.78 16.56
C LEU A 103 -11.47 4.95 17.53
N GLY A 104 -10.89 6.12 17.25
CA GLY A 104 -11.12 7.33 18.05
C GLY A 104 -12.58 7.79 18.06
N ILE A 105 -13.24 7.81 16.89
CA ILE A 105 -14.66 8.20 16.78
C ILE A 105 -15.56 7.22 17.54
N VAL A 106 -15.32 5.91 17.44
CA VAL A 106 -16.11 4.89 18.14
C VAL A 106 -16.03 5.05 19.67
N LEU A 107 -14.84 5.34 20.20
CA LEU A 107 -14.64 5.59 21.63
C LEU A 107 -15.34 6.90 22.10
N LEU A 108 -15.34 7.94 21.27
CA LEU A 108 -16.05 9.18 21.58
C LEU A 108 -17.57 8.99 21.56
N VAL A 109 -18.11 8.28 20.57
CA VAL A 109 -19.56 8.03 20.49
C VAL A 109 -20.03 7.15 21.65
N SER A 110 -19.28 6.10 22.00
CA SER A 110 -19.66 5.22 23.11
C SER A 110 -19.66 5.96 24.46
N THR A 111 -18.69 6.82 24.72
CA THR A 111 -18.65 7.64 25.94
C THR A 111 -19.79 8.63 26.01
N LEU A 112 -20.18 9.28 24.90
CA LEU A 112 -21.36 10.16 24.84
C LEU A 112 -22.65 9.39 25.13
N ILE A 113 -22.83 8.20 24.56
CA ILE A 113 -24.02 7.36 24.81
C ILE A 113 -24.07 6.93 26.28
N ILE A 114 -22.95 6.50 26.86
CA ILE A 114 -22.88 6.11 28.28
C ILE A 114 -23.21 7.31 29.17
N PHE A 115 -22.64 8.48 28.86
CA PHE A 115 -22.87 9.72 29.61
C PHE A 115 -24.34 10.17 29.54
N GLU A 116 -24.95 10.14 28.36
CA GLU A 116 -26.38 10.42 28.16
C GLU A 116 -27.27 9.42 28.93
N CYS A 117 -26.97 8.12 28.85
CA CYS A 117 -27.68 7.09 29.62
C CYS A 117 -27.52 7.30 31.13
N TRP A 118 -26.33 7.70 31.58
CA TRP A 118 -26.06 7.98 32.98
C TRP A 118 -26.81 9.23 33.48
N ILE A 119 -26.83 10.31 32.70
CA ILE A 119 -27.60 11.52 32.98
C ILE A 119 -29.10 11.19 33.09
N ARG A 120 -29.65 10.42 32.15
CA ARG A 120 -31.07 9.99 32.19
C ARG A 120 -31.39 9.13 33.40
N SER A 121 -30.42 8.33 33.88
CA SER A 121 -30.57 7.52 35.09
C SER A 121 -30.48 8.38 36.36
N PHE A 122 -29.64 9.42 36.35
CA PHE A 122 -29.42 10.33 37.47
C PHE A 122 -30.56 11.35 37.65
N ILE A 123 -31.22 11.75 36.56
CA ILE A 123 -32.39 12.65 36.56
C ILE A 123 -33.71 11.83 36.59
N LYS A 124 -33.72 10.60 37.10
CA LYS A 124 -35.00 10.02 37.55
C LYS A 124 -35.46 10.83 38.75
N PRO A 125 -36.60 11.56 38.69
CA PRO A 125 -37.10 12.25 39.87
C PRO A 125 -37.30 11.21 40.97
N LYS A 126 -36.81 11.53 42.16
CA LYS A 126 -37.21 10.85 43.41
C LYS A 126 -38.73 10.96 43.49
N VAL A 127 -39.45 9.96 43.00
CA VAL A 127 -40.81 9.71 43.47
C VAL A 127 -40.62 9.15 44.88
N THR A 128 -40.68 10.05 45.85
CA THR A 128 -40.61 9.74 47.27
C THR A 128 -41.69 8.70 47.57
N ALA A 129 -41.26 7.49 47.91
CA ALA A 129 -42.10 6.50 48.52
C ALA A 129 -42.46 6.98 49.94
N ALA A 130 -43.65 7.56 50.09
CA ALA A 130 -44.30 7.76 51.39
C ALA A 130 -45.81 7.97 51.18
N ALA A 131 -46.56 6.87 51.14
CA ALA A 131 -47.92 6.72 51.66
C ALA A 131 -48.44 5.35 51.23
N ALA A 132 -48.05 4.31 51.98
CA ALA A 132 -48.95 3.18 52.17
C ALA A 132 -49.96 3.65 53.22
N ASP A 133 -51.20 3.92 52.83
CA ASP A 133 -52.32 3.92 53.77
C ASP A 133 -53.54 3.29 53.10
N SER A 134 -53.83 2.08 53.54
CA SER A 134 -55.15 1.48 53.73
C SER A 134 -56.32 2.05 52.92
N ASP A 135 -56.74 1.35 51.87
CA ASP A 135 -58.14 1.39 51.44
C ASP A 135 -58.75 -0.02 51.51
N TYR A 136 -59.13 -0.37 52.74
CA TYR A 136 -60.07 -1.45 53.06
C TYR A 136 -61.09 -0.85 54.02
N VAL A 137 -62.31 -0.57 53.54
CA VAL A 137 -63.57 -1.13 54.07
C VAL A 137 -64.74 -0.63 53.19
N ASN A 138 -65.48 -1.62 52.70
CA ASN A 138 -66.76 -1.61 51.99
C ASN A 138 -67.81 -0.57 52.42
N THR A 139 -68.64 -0.14 51.45
CA THR A 139 -70.10 -0.21 51.61
C THR A 139 -70.80 -0.61 50.31
N VAL A 140 -71.52 -1.73 50.45
CA VAL A 140 -72.46 -2.38 49.53
C VAL A 140 -73.72 -1.54 49.35
N THR A 141 -74.25 -1.48 48.14
CA THR A 141 -75.66 -1.72 47.73
C THR A 141 -75.78 -1.30 46.25
N GLU A 142 -76.56 -1.87 45.34
CA GLU A 142 -77.32 -3.11 45.16
C GLU A 142 -78.03 -2.92 43.80
N SER A 143 -78.52 -4.01 43.20
CA SER A 143 -79.65 -4.10 42.27
C SER A 143 -79.40 -4.19 40.75
N SER A 144 -79.61 -5.43 40.28
CA SER A 144 -80.53 -5.82 39.17
C SER A 144 -80.08 -5.51 37.74
N THR A 145 -79.92 -6.49 36.84
CA THR A 145 -80.83 -7.59 36.47
C THR A 145 -80.06 -8.71 35.80
#